data_AF-A0A1G8Y4A0-F1
#
_entry.id   AF-A0A1G8Y4A0-F1
#
_cell.length_a   1.000
_cell.length_b   1.000
_cell.length_c   1.000
_cell.angle_alpha   90.00
_cell.angle_beta   90.00
_cell.angle_gamma   90.00
#
_symmetry.space_group_name_H-M   'P 1'
#
loop_
_entity.id
_entity.type
_entity.pdbx_description
1 polymer ?
#
loop_
_entity_poly.entity_id
_entity_poly.type
_entity_poly.pdbx_seq_one_letter_code
_entity_poly.pdbx_strand_id
1 'polypeptide(L)'
;MKSIRLWLSNRKIPWNTIIIVALFCVTVLIGMNLAIIFQAAHVPEIDHKIRYSELLNWSTTLVVGFFVGYVLKNQSDNDKVVKGYLLDDVKTISKLVEDLKDYCYSFKPNHSFTDEQRKDIDAKINVLDKKITLFCNFLKDCYTTKHNAVNDILVTQHNSLNRIITGIGYYDKDCEDEYFDKIVAEASKFESELRRLYLRIIKEM
;
A
#
# COMPACT_ATOMS: atom_id res chain seq x y z
N MET A 1 6.06 -1.84 -16.23
CA MET A 1 5.95 -0.57 -15.47
C MET A 1 5.24 0.60 -16.18
N LYS A 2 5.00 0.59 -17.51
CA LYS A 2 4.19 1.65 -18.18
C LYS A 2 2.69 1.65 -17.80
N SER A 3 2.14 0.50 -17.40
CA SER A 3 0.71 0.34 -17.07
C SER A 3 0.27 1.11 -15.81
N ILE A 4 1.12 1.20 -14.78
CA ILE A 4 0.75 1.79 -13.48
C ILE A 4 0.83 3.33 -13.51
N ARG A 5 1.80 3.91 -14.24
CA ARG A 5 1.82 5.36 -14.51
C ARG A 5 0.59 5.81 -15.31
N LEU A 6 0.13 4.97 -16.24
CA LEU A 6 -1.13 5.20 -16.96
C LEU A 6 -2.35 5.08 -16.03
N TRP A 7 -2.32 4.21 -15.01
CA TRP A 7 -3.41 4.07 -14.06
C TRP A 7 -3.55 5.27 -13.11
N LEU A 8 -2.42 5.81 -12.62
CA LEU A 8 -2.40 7.02 -11.77
C LEU A 8 -2.69 8.30 -12.57
N SER A 9 -2.26 8.37 -13.85
CA SER A 9 -2.45 9.53 -14.71
C SER A 9 -3.83 9.63 -15.37
N ASN A 10 -4.65 8.57 -15.34
CA ASN A 10 -5.89 8.48 -16.12
C ASN A 10 -7.14 8.26 -15.25
N ARG A 11 -7.13 8.72 -14.00
CA ARG A 11 -8.36 8.85 -13.20
C ARG A 11 -9.22 10.01 -13.74
N LYS A 12 -9.81 9.81 -14.92
CA LYS A 12 -11.06 10.51 -15.25
C LYS A 12 -12.05 10.07 -14.19
N ILE A 13 -12.57 11.02 -13.40
CA ILE A 13 -13.72 10.77 -12.52
C ILE A 13 -14.73 10.00 -13.37
N PRO A 14 -15.25 8.84 -12.91
CA PRO A 14 -16.14 8.04 -13.74
C PRO A 14 -17.28 8.94 -14.21
N TRP A 15 -17.56 8.97 -15.51
CA TRP A 15 -18.61 9.83 -16.06
C TRP A 15 -19.93 9.68 -15.30
N ASN A 16 -20.24 8.46 -14.88
CA ASN A 16 -21.41 8.14 -14.05
C ASN A 16 -21.41 8.90 -12.71
N THR A 17 -20.25 9.10 -12.08
CA THR A 17 -20.13 9.86 -10.82
C THR A 17 -20.28 11.35 -11.05
N ILE A 18 -19.72 11.89 -12.14
CA ILE A 18 -19.94 13.30 -12.55
C ILE A 18 -21.43 13.52 -12.84
N ILE A 19 -22.07 12.59 -13.54
CA ILE A 19 -23.49 12.64 -13.88
C ILE A 19 -24.36 12.59 -12.61
N ILE A 20 -24.03 11.74 -11.63
CA ILE A 20 -24.79 11.68 -10.37
C ILE A 20 -24.67 12.98 -9.57
N VAL A 21 -23.46 13.56 -9.45
CA VAL A 21 -23.27 14.84 -8.76
C VAL A 21 -23.95 15.99 -9.51
N ALA A 22 -23.84 16.01 -10.85
CA ALA A 22 -24.52 17.00 -11.68
C ALA A 22 -26.05 16.88 -11.57
N LEU A 23 -26.58 15.65 -11.59
CA LEU A 23 -28.01 15.39 -11.38
C LEU A 23 -28.43 15.90 -10.01
N PHE A 24 -27.71 15.57 -8.94
CA PHE A 24 -28.03 16.04 -7.58
C PHE A 24 -28.03 17.57 -7.47
N CYS A 25 -27.02 18.24 -8.02
CA CYS A 25 -26.97 19.70 -8.07
C CYS A 25 -28.16 20.29 -8.88
N VAL A 26 -28.52 19.66 -9.99
CA VAL A 26 -29.67 20.05 -10.81
C VAL A 26 -30.98 19.83 -10.04
N THR A 27 -31.17 18.73 -9.31
CA THR A 27 -32.38 18.51 -8.50
C THR A 27 -32.50 19.51 -7.37
N VAL A 28 -31.39 19.87 -6.71
CA VAL A 28 -31.38 20.92 -5.67
C VAL A 28 -31.75 22.28 -6.26
N LEU A 29 -31.19 22.64 -7.43
CA LEU A 29 -31.50 23.89 -8.12
C LEU A 29 -32.96 23.94 -8.60
N ILE A 30 -33.47 22.83 -9.16
CA ILE A 30 -34.89 22.72 -9.57
C ILE A 30 -35.80 22.81 -8.35
N GLY A 31 -35.45 22.14 -7.23
CA GLY A 31 -36.20 22.22 -5.98
C GLY A 31 -36.25 23.63 -5.41
N MET A 32 -35.14 24.38 -5.46
CA MET A 32 -35.09 25.80 -5.05
C MET A 32 -35.95 26.68 -5.96
N ASN A 33 -35.90 26.49 -7.29
CA ASN A 33 -36.73 27.26 -8.23
C ASN A 33 -38.22 26.94 -8.07
N LEU A 34 -38.58 25.66 -7.89
CA LEU A 34 -39.96 25.26 -7.61
C LEU A 34 -40.46 25.82 -6.28
N ALA A 35 -39.62 25.87 -5.25
CA ALA A 35 -39.96 26.48 -3.97
C ALA A 35 -40.23 28.00 -4.12
N ILE A 36 -39.43 28.70 -4.92
CA ILE A 36 -39.64 30.13 -5.24
C ILE A 36 -40.94 30.32 -6.02
N ILE A 37 -41.23 29.46 -7.01
CA ILE A 37 -42.47 29.54 -7.81
C ILE A 37 -43.71 29.23 -6.96
N PHE A 38 -43.64 28.23 -6.07
CA PHE A 38 -44.74 27.93 -5.13
C PHE A 38 -44.94 29.05 -4.10
N GLN A 39 -43.87 29.72 -3.64
CA GLN A 39 -43.96 30.91 -2.80
C GLN A 39 -44.52 32.14 -3.52
N ALA A 40 -44.39 32.22 -4.84
CA ALA A 40 -44.99 33.29 -5.64
C ALA A 40 -46.47 33.02 -5.98
N ALA A 41 -46.89 31.75 -6.02
CA ALA A 41 -48.24 31.32 -6.41
C ALA A 41 -49.25 31.32 -5.26
N HIS A 42 -48.80 31.32 -4.01
CA HIS A 42 -49.62 31.65 -2.84
C HIS A 42 -48.98 32.86 -2.19
N VAL A 43 -49.76 33.89 -1.87
CA VAL A 43 -49.32 34.99 -1.01
C VAL A 43 -49.70 34.63 0.42
N PRO A 44 -48.95 33.80 1.17
CA PRO A 44 -48.99 33.94 2.61
C PRO A 44 -48.13 35.16 2.95
N GLU A 45 -48.59 35.98 3.89
CA GLU A 45 -47.77 36.96 4.58
C GLU A 45 -46.63 36.19 5.28
N ILE A 46 -45.54 35.95 4.55
CA ILE A 46 -44.31 35.40 5.12
C ILE A 46 -43.71 36.53 5.93
N ASP A 47 -43.74 36.40 7.27
CA ASP A 47 -42.87 37.17 8.16
C ASP A 47 -41.46 37.13 7.57
N HIS A 48 -40.97 38.26 7.07
CA HIS A 48 -39.74 38.43 6.28
C HIS A 48 -38.44 38.08 7.03
N LYS A 49 -38.52 37.28 8.10
CA LYS A 49 -37.40 36.93 8.98
C LYS A 49 -36.41 35.93 8.42
N ILE A 50 -36.77 35.10 7.44
CA ILE A 50 -35.80 34.19 6.83
C ILE A 50 -35.15 34.90 5.64
N ARG A 51 -34.00 35.52 5.92
CA ARG A 51 -33.21 36.24 4.92
C ARG A 51 -32.69 35.23 3.89
N TYR A 52 -32.78 35.52 2.59
CA TYR A 52 -32.27 34.63 1.52
C TYR A 52 -30.82 34.14 1.74
N SER A 53 -30.00 34.93 2.44
CA SER A 53 -28.65 34.55 2.87
C SER A 53 -28.63 33.32 3.78
N GLU A 54 -29.65 33.10 4.59
CA GLU A 54 -29.77 31.93 5.47
C GLU A 54 -30.03 30.66 4.63
N LEU A 55 -31.01 30.67 3.73
CA LEU A 55 -31.26 29.52 2.83
C LEU A 55 -30.02 29.14 2.01
N LEU A 56 -29.29 30.13 1.51
CA LEU A 56 -28.02 29.93 0.80
C LEU A 56 -26.94 29.35 1.72
N ASN A 57 -26.81 29.82 2.95
CA ASN A 57 -25.84 29.30 3.91
C ASN A 57 -26.15 27.84 4.31
N TRP A 58 -27.43 27.50 4.51
CA TRP A 58 -27.86 26.13 4.80
C TRP A 58 -27.56 25.18 3.62
N SER A 59 -27.89 25.58 2.40
CA SER A 59 -27.59 24.78 1.20
C SER A 59 -26.09 24.58 0.99
N THR A 60 -25.29 25.63 1.17
CA THR A 60 -23.83 25.57 1.04
C THR A 60 -23.23 24.65 2.10
N THR A 61 -23.72 24.70 3.34
CA THR A 61 -23.28 23.85 4.45
C THR A 61 -23.53 22.36 4.14
N LEU A 62 -24.70 22.02 3.60
CA LEU A 62 -25.02 20.64 3.20
C LEU A 62 -24.11 20.15 2.07
N VAL A 63 -23.86 20.99 1.06
CA VAL A 63 -22.95 20.65 -0.05
C VAL A 63 -21.52 20.44 0.45
N VAL A 64 -21.00 21.35 1.27
CA VAL A 64 -19.66 21.22 1.86
C VAL A 64 -19.55 19.96 2.72
N GLY A 65 -20.55 19.68 3.57
CA GLY A 65 -20.58 18.48 4.40
C GLY A 65 -20.55 17.19 3.58
N PHE A 66 -21.33 17.14 2.49
CA PHE A 66 -21.30 16.01 1.56
C PHE A 66 -19.95 15.85 0.87
N PHE A 67 -19.37 16.94 0.35
CA PHE A 67 -18.06 16.90 -0.31
C PHE A 67 -16.95 16.47 0.65
N VAL A 68 -16.92 17.01 1.87
CA VAL A 68 -15.94 16.63 2.89
C VAL A 68 -16.09 15.15 3.25
N GLY A 69 -17.31 14.69 3.51
CA GLY A 69 -17.58 13.28 3.80
C GLY A 69 -17.18 12.36 2.64
N TYR A 70 -17.44 12.75 1.41
CA TYR A 70 -17.05 12.00 0.21
C TYR A 70 -15.53 11.93 0.03
N VAL A 71 -14.83 13.06 0.21
CA VAL A 71 -13.36 13.12 0.12
C VAL A 71 -12.72 12.25 1.20
N LEU A 72 -13.17 12.36 2.45
CA LEU A 72 -12.67 11.56 3.56
C LEU A 72 -12.92 10.07 3.34
N LYS A 73 -14.12 9.69 2.86
CA LYS A 73 -14.43 8.30 2.52
C LYS A 73 -13.52 7.76 1.42
N ASN A 74 -13.35 8.53 0.34
CA ASN A 74 -12.50 8.11 -0.78
C ASN A 74 -11.02 8.02 -0.37
N GLN A 75 -10.52 8.92 0.48
CA GLN A 75 -9.17 8.80 1.06
C GLN A 75 -9.04 7.53 1.90
N SER A 76 -9.99 7.28 2.82
CA SER A 76 -9.99 6.08 3.66
C SER A 76 -10.01 4.78 2.84
N ASP A 77 -10.80 4.72 1.78
CA ASP A 77 -10.88 3.55 0.93
C ASP A 77 -9.61 3.37 0.08
N ASN A 78 -8.98 4.45 -0.40
CA ASN A 78 -7.68 4.37 -1.06
C ASN A 78 -6.59 3.87 -0.10
N ASP A 79 -6.57 4.35 1.15
CA ASP A 79 -5.59 3.91 2.16
C ASP A 79 -5.72 2.41 2.46
N LYS A 80 -6.94 1.88 2.57
CA LYS A 80 -7.18 0.43 2.74
C LYS A 80 -6.60 -0.38 1.58
N VAL A 81 -6.78 0.10 0.35
CA VAL A 81 -6.27 -0.57 -0.86
C VAL A 81 -4.74 -0.56 -0.86
N VAL A 82 -4.11 0.59 -0.56
CA VAL A 82 -2.64 0.72 -0.49
C VAL A 82 -2.07 -0.20 0.59
N LYS A 83 -2.68 -0.23 1.79
CA LYS A 83 -2.28 -1.17 2.86
C LYS A 83 -2.38 -2.61 2.40
N GLY A 84 -3.46 -2.98 1.69
CA GLY A 84 -3.63 -4.31 1.13
C GLY A 84 -2.44 -4.74 0.26
N TYR A 85 -2.02 -3.87 -0.67
CA TYR A 85 -0.85 -4.12 -1.51
C TYR A 85 0.44 -4.26 -0.70
N LEU A 86 0.68 -3.37 0.28
CA LEU A 86 1.86 -3.46 1.14
C LEU A 86 1.89 -4.77 1.93
N LEU A 87 0.75 -5.23 2.45
CA LEU A 87 0.64 -6.49 3.19
C LEU A 87 0.92 -7.70 2.29
N ASP A 88 0.41 -7.68 1.05
CA ASP A 88 0.65 -8.75 0.07
C ASP A 88 2.11 -8.81 -0.37
N ASP A 89 2.76 -7.66 -0.55
CA ASP A 89 4.20 -7.61 -0.85
C ASP A 89 5.04 -8.13 0.32
N VAL A 90 4.73 -7.75 1.57
CA VAL A 90 5.42 -8.26 2.76
C VAL A 90 5.25 -9.78 2.90
N LYS A 91 4.04 -10.31 2.66
CA LYS A 91 3.81 -11.77 2.63
C LYS A 91 4.64 -12.45 1.54
N THR A 92 4.70 -11.84 0.35
CA THR A 92 5.48 -12.37 -0.77
C THR A 92 6.97 -12.40 -0.44
N ILE A 93 7.51 -11.33 0.15
CA ILE A 93 8.91 -11.26 0.60
C ILE A 93 9.16 -12.32 1.67
N SER A 94 8.27 -12.46 2.65
CA SER A 94 8.37 -13.48 3.72
C SER A 94 8.44 -14.89 3.14
N LYS A 95 7.58 -15.20 2.17
CA LYS A 95 7.59 -16.51 1.50
C LYS A 95 8.89 -16.75 0.72
N LEU A 96 9.41 -15.75 0.03
CA LEU A 96 10.69 -15.87 -0.68
C LEU A 96 11.87 -16.11 0.26
N VAL A 97 11.87 -15.51 1.45
CA VAL A 97 12.89 -15.76 2.49
C VAL A 97 12.76 -17.18 3.04
N GLU A 98 11.54 -17.64 3.31
CA GLU A 98 11.27 -19.01 3.75
C GLU A 98 11.68 -20.05 2.70
N ASP A 99 11.28 -19.85 1.43
CA ASP A 99 11.64 -20.71 0.31
C ASP A 99 13.17 -20.76 0.10
N LEU A 100 13.88 -19.65 0.33
CA LEU A 100 15.35 -19.59 0.24
C LEU A 100 16.01 -20.34 1.41
N LYS A 101 15.52 -20.13 2.63
CA LYS A 101 15.97 -20.81 3.84
C LYS A 101 15.82 -22.32 3.71
N ASP A 102 14.63 -22.79 3.33
CA ASP A 102 14.32 -24.21 3.20
C ASP A 102 15.13 -24.86 2.08
N TYR A 103 15.29 -24.15 0.95
CA TYR A 103 16.17 -24.60 -0.13
C TYR A 103 17.61 -24.77 0.36
N CYS A 104 18.20 -23.78 1.03
CA CYS A 104 19.56 -23.88 1.55
C CYS A 104 19.71 -25.01 2.58
N TYR A 105 18.74 -25.15 3.49
CA TYR A 105 18.75 -26.18 4.53
C TYR A 105 18.60 -27.60 3.97
N SER A 106 17.91 -27.78 2.84
CA SER A 106 17.76 -29.08 2.19
C SER A 106 19.09 -29.73 1.78
N PHE A 107 20.17 -28.94 1.65
CA PHE A 107 21.51 -29.40 1.31
C PHE A 107 22.41 -29.66 2.52
N LYS A 108 21.92 -29.44 3.75
CA LYS A 108 22.64 -29.75 4.98
C LYS A 108 23.20 -31.18 4.99
N PRO A 109 22.45 -32.24 4.58
CA PRO A 109 22.99 -33.60 4.55
C PRO A 109 24.16 -33.81 3.58
N ASN A 110 24.28 -32.97 2.55
CA ASN A 110 25.32 -33.08 1.53
C ASN A 110 26.56 -32.25 1.86
N HIS A 111 26.49 -31.43 2.94
CA HIS A 111 27.55 -30.54 3.40
C HIS A 111 28.18 -29.68 2.30
N SER A 112 27.50 -29.43 1.19
CA SER A 112 28.06 -28.70 0.05
C SER A 112 26.97 -28.24 -0.90
N PHE A 113 27.27 -27.20 -1.67
CA PHE A 113 26.45 -26.76 -2.80
C PHE A 113 27.18 -26.99 -4.10
N THR A 114 26.50 -27.56 -5.09
CA THR A 114 26.98 -27.63 -6.47
C THR A 114 26.93 -26.26 -7.14
N ASP A 115 27.69 -26.08 -8.23
CA ASP A 115 27.68 -24.82 -8.99
C ASP A 115 26.29 -24.46 -9.53
N GLU A 116 25.48 -25.45 -9.88
CA GLU A 116 24.08 -25.24 -10.31
C GLU A 116 23.21 -24.73 -9.15
N GLN A 117 23.33 -25.34 -7.97
CA GLN A 117 22.59 -24.92 -6.78
C GLN A 117 22.98 -23.50 -6.35
N ARG A 118 24.26 -23.13 -6.49
CA ARG A 118 24.74 -21.77 -6.22
C ARG A 118 24.12 -20.74 -7.17
N LYS A 119 24.08 -21.04 -8.47
CA LYS A 119 23.40 -20.18 -9.45
C LYS A 119 21.91 -20.02 -9.13
N ASP A 120 21.26 -21.08 -8.67
CA ASP A 120 19.85 -21.03 -8.24
C ASP A 120 19.66 -20.18 -6.98
N ILE A 121 20.57 -20.28 -5.99
CA ILE A 121 20.59 -19.44 -4.79
C ILE A 121 20.76 -17.97 -5.18
N ASP A 122 21.74 -17.65 -6.03
CA ASP A 122 21.98 -16.29 -6.52
C ASP A 122 20.75 -15.76 -7.27
N ALA A 123 20.10 -16.60 -8.09
CA ALA A 123 18.87 -16.23 -8.78
C ALA A 123 17.74 -15.91 -7.78
N LYS A 124 17.55 -16.73 -6.74
CA LYS A 124 16.56 -16.49 -5.68
C LYS A 124 16.85 -15.21 -4.89
N ILE A 125 18.10 -14.97 -4.52
CA ILE A 125 18.54 -13.73 -3.85
C ILE A 125 18.27 -12.52 -4.74
N ASN A 126 18.60 -12.58 -6.03
CA ASN A 126 18.32 -11.51 -6.98
C ASN A 126 16.82 -11.23 -7.15
N VAL A 127 15.97 -12.26 -7.09
CA VAL A 127 14.51 -12.08 -7.10
C VAL A 127 14.04 -11.39 -5.82
N LEU A 128 14.58 -11.80 -4.67
CA LEU A 128 14.29 -11.19 -3.37
C LEU A 128 14.71 -9.71 -3.34
N ASP A 129 15.92 -9.38 -3.80
CA ASP A 129 16.43 -8.00 -3.89
C ASP A 129 15.53 -7.11 -4.75
N LYS A 130 15.14 -7.59 -5.94
CA LYS A 130 14.19 -6.88 -6.82
C LYS A 130 12.85 -6.64 -6.13
N LYS A 131 12.34 -7.62 -5.37
CA LYS A 131 11.07 -7.49 -4.66
C LYS A 131 11.15 -6.49 -3.51
N ILE A 132 12.23 -6.52 -2.72
CA ILE A 132 12.48 -5.54 -1.66
C ILE A 132 12.59 -4.14 -2.25
N THR A 133 13.34 -3.98 -3.35
CA THR A 133 13.49 -2.69 -4.04
C THR A 133 12.15 -2.16 -4.55
N LEU A 134 11.31 -3.02 -5.15
CA LEU A 134 9.97 -2.62 -5.59
C LEU A 134 9.08 -2.22 -4.41
N PHE A 135 9.10 -2.97 -3.32
CA PHE A 135 8.37 -2.66 -2.10
C PHE A 135 8.79 -1.32 -1.51
N CYS A 136 10.09 -1.06 -1.36
CA CYS A 136 10.61 0.19 -0.82
C CYS A 136 10.26 1.38 -1.72
N ASN A 137 10.35 1.23 -3.04
CA ASN A 137 9.93 2.28 -3.97
C ASN A 137 8.43 2.59 -3.85
N PHE A 138 7.58 1.57 -3.75
CA PHE A 138 6.15 1.76 -3.53
C PHE A 138 5.86 2.42 -2.18
N LEU A 139 6.57 2.01 -1.13
CA LEU A 139 6.47 2.61 0.20
C LEU A 139 6.90 4.08 0.20
N LYS A 140 7.92 4.45 -0.58
CA LYS A 140 8.37 5.84 -0.75
C LYS A 140 7.28 6.72 -1.34
N ASP A 141 6.58 6.21 -2.35
CA ASP A 141 5.52 6.91 -3.06
C ASP A 141 4.28 7.11 -2.17
N CYS A 142 3.98 6.15 -1.28
CA CYS A 142 2.78 6.20 -0.43
C CYS A 142 3.00 6.75 0.99
N TYR A 143 4.17 6.50 1.61
CA TYR A 143 4.46 6.81 3.02
C TYR A 143 5.88 7.37 3.20
N THR A 144 6.15 8.54 2.62
CA THR A 144 7.48 9.14 2.54
C THR A 144 8.15 9.35 3.90
N THR A 145 7.38 9.66 4.95
CA THR A 145 7.90 9.87 6.31
C THR A 145 8.34 8.58 7.01
N LYS A 146 7.73 7.43 6.67
CA LYS A 146 8.02 6.12 7.27
C LYS A 146 8.97 5.27 6.42
N HIS A 147 9.17 5.66 5.17
CA HIS A 147 10.02 4.96 4.19
C HIS A 147 11.42 4.66 4.72
N ASN A 148 12.17 5.67 5.18
CA ASN A 148 13.59 5.51 5.49
C ASN A 148 13.83 4.45 6.58
N ALA A 149 13.06 4.51 7.67
CA ALA A 149 13.19 3.56 8.77
C ALA A 149 12.88 2.11 8.34
N VAL A 150 11.85 1.91 7.50
CA VAL A 150 11.50 0.57 7.01
C VAL A 150 12.53 0.07 6.00
N ASN A 151 12.95 0.93 5.07
CA ASN A 151 13.94 0.60 4.06
C ASN A 151 15.28 0.19 4.70
N ASP A 152 15.76 0.95 5.68
CA ASP A 152 17.03 0.66 6.34
C ASP A 152 17.00 -0.70 7.05
N ILE A 153 15.87 -1.05 7.71
CA ILE A 153 15.70 -2.36 8.34
C ILE A 153 15.72 -3.48 7.29
N LEU A 154 14.91 -3.38 6.23
CA LEU A 154 14.80 -4.42 5.21
C LEU A 154 16.12 -4.64 4.46
N VAL A 155 16.77 -3.55 4.04
CA VAL A 155 18.07 -3.61 3.35
C VAL A 155 19.15 -4.18 4.26
N THR A 156 19.17 -3.80 5.54
CA THR A 156 20.15 -4.34 6.50
C THR A 156 19.97 -5.84 6.70
N GLN A 157 18.74 -6.32 6.93
CA GLN A 157 18.49 -7.76 7.09
C GLN A 157 18.79 -8.54 5.81
N HIS A 158 18.39 -8.01 4.65
CA HIS A 158 18.66 -8.63 3.37
C HIS A 158 20.17 -8.74 3.09
N ASN A 159 20.93 -7.66 3.31
CA ASN A 159 22.38 -7.67 3.13
C ASN A 159 23.08 -8.60 4.12
N SER A 160 22.59 -8.69 5.35
CA SER A 160 23.10 -9.62 6.36
C SER A 160 22.91 -11.08 5.92
N LEU A 161 21.69 -11.45 5.51
CA LEU A 161 21.37 -12.77 5.01
C LEU A 161 22.18 -13.10 3.74
N ASN A 162 22.22 -12.17 2.78
CA ASN A 162 22.98 -12.32 1.54
C ASN A 162 24.46 -12.56 1.85
N ARG A 163 25.06 -11.80 2.76
CA ARG A 163 26.47 -11.98 3.16
C ARG A 163 26.73 -13.34 3.80
N ILE A 164 25.80 -13.91 4.57
CA ILE A 164 25.99 -15.25 5.12
C ILE A 164 25.94 -16.30 4.00
N ILE A 165 25.01 -16.16 3.07
CA ILE A 165 24.80 -17.13 1.99
C ILE A 165 25.91 -17.06 0.92
N THR A 166 26.40 -15.87 0.59
CA THR A 166 27.35 -15.65 -0.51
C THR A 166 28.77 -15.30 -0.04
N GLY A 167 28.91 -14.78 1.17
CA GLY A 167 30.12 -14.12 1.66
C GLY A 167 31.08 -15.01 2.45
N ILE A 168 30.81 -16.31 2.56
CA ILE A 168 31.77 -17.24 3.13
C ILE A 168 32.46 -17.95 1.97
N GLY A 169 33.79 -18.02 2.00
CA GLY A 169 34.65 -18.65 0.98
C GLY A 169 34.49 -20.17 0.87
N TYR A 170 33.25 -20.67 0.86
CA TYR A 170 32.87 -22.05 0.57
C TYR A 170 32.87 -22.35 -0.93
N TYR A 171 33.57 -21.54 -1.73
CA TYR A 171 33.75 -21.85 -3.14
C TYR A 171 34.46 -23.20 -3.34
N ASP A 172 35.31 -23.61 -2.37
CA ASP A 172 36.20 -24.77 -2.48
C ASP A 172 36.19 -25.75 -1.28
N LYS A 173 35.26 -25.64 -0.31
CA LYS A 173 35.25 -26.49 0.91
C LYS A 173 33.86 -26.99 1.31
N ASP A 174 33.84 -28.15 1.96
CA ASP A 174 32.66 -28.67 2.67
C ASP A 174 32.15 -27.63 3.68
N CYS A 175 30.84 -27.39 3.66
CA CYS A 175 30.11 -26.54 4.59
C CYS A 175 29.84 -27.30 5.89
N GLU A 176 30.40 -26.79 6.99
CA GLU A 176 30.09 -27.29 8.33
C GLU A 176 28.60 -27.10 8.66
N ASP A 177 28.03 -27.94 9.52
CA ASP A 177 26.63 -27.83 9.94
C ASP A 177 26.28 -26.45 10.53
N GLU A 178 27.25 -25.82 11.22
CA GLU A 178 27.12 -24.49 11.79
C GLU A 178 26.82 -23.41 10.73
N TYR A 179 27.23 -23.62 9.48
CA TYR A 179 26.91 -22.72 8.37
C TYR A 179 25.41 -22.72 8.05
N PHE A 180 24.81 -23.90 7.94
CA PHE A 180 23.37 -24.03 7.68
C PHE A 180 22.54 -23.49 8.83
N ASP A 181 22.99 -23.72 10.07
CA ASP A 181 22.33 -23.19 11.27
C ASP A 181 22.41 -21.65 11.32
N LYS A 182 23.52 -21.04 10.86
CA LYS A 182 23.64 -19.59 10.70
C LYS A 182 22.68 -19.02 9.65
N ILE A 183 22.50 -19.70 8.51
CA ILE A 183 21.51 -19.29 7.50
C ILE A 183 20.11 -19.29 8.10
N VAL A 184 19.74 -20.38 8.79
CA VAL A 184 18.41 -20.50 9.42
C VAL A 184 18.21 -19.42 10.48
N ALA A 185 19.22 -19.14 11.30
CA ALA A 185 19.14 -18.09 12.32
C ALA A 185 18.92 -16.70 11.72
N GLU A 186 19.68 -16.34 10.68
CA GLU A 186 19.56 -15.01 10.07
C GLU A 186 18.27 -14.87 9.25
N ALA A 187 17.85 -15.94 8.56
CA ALA A 187 16.55 -15.97 7.87
C ALA A 187 15.39 -15.80 8.87
N SER A 188 15.43 -16.50 10.01
CA SER A 188 14.41 -16.38 11.06
C SER A 188 14.36 -14.98 11.67
N LYS A 189 15.51 -14.32 11.82
CA LYS A 189 15.59 -12.93 12.24
C LYS A 189 14.96 -11.98 11.23
N PHE A 190 15.21 -12.21 9.93
CA PHE A 190 14.58 -11.43 8.87
C PHE A 190 13.05 -11.64 8.83
N GLU A 191 12.57 -12.89 8.95
CA GLU A 191 11.15 -13.21 9.07
C GLU A 191 10.48 -12.51 10.26
N SER A 192 11.17 -12.44 11.41
CA SER A 192 10.68 -11.72 12.59
C SER A 192 10.49 -10.22 12.32
N GLU A 193 11.44 -9.58 11.62
CA GLU A 193 11.31 -8.18 11.22
C GLU A 193 10.19 -7.97 10.19
N LEU A 194 10.01 -8.89 9.23
CA LEU A 194 8.89 -8.87 8.28
C LEU A 194 7.54 -8.99 8.99
N ARG A 195 7.45 -9.83 10.04
CA ARG A 195 6.25 -9.95 10.87
C ARG A 195 5.97 -8.68 11.66
N ARG A 196 7.01 -8.02 12.20
CA ARG A 196 6.88 -6.71 12.87
C ARG A 196 6.39 -5.65 11.88
N LEU A 197 6.94 -5.64 10.67
CA LEU A 197 6.53 -4.73 9.59
C LEU A 197 5.07 -4.98 9.18
N TYR A 198 4.66 -6.23 9.04
CA TYR A 198 3.27 -6.61 8.74
C TYR A 198 2.29 -6.04 9.78
N LEU A 199 2.60 -6.21 11.07
CA LEU A 199 1.79 -5.66 12.16
C LEU A 199 1.79 -4.12 12.17
N ARG A 200 2.93 -3.50 11.85
CA ARG A 200 3.05 -2.04 11.73
C ARG A 200 2.20 -1.49 10.59
N ILE A 201 2.16 -2.15 9.44
CA ILE A 201 1.31 -1.75 8.31
C ILE A 201 -0.18 -1.82 8.68
N ILE A 202 -0.60 -2.82 9.46
CA ILE A 202 -2.01 -2.91 9.90
C ILE A 202 -2.38 -1.77 10.87
N LYS A 203 -1.47 -1.42 11.79
CA LYS A 203 -1.76 -0.51 12.90
C LYS A 203 -1.53 0.96 12.59
N GLU A 204 -0.47 1.27 11.84
CA GLU A 204 0.09 2.62 11.81
C GLU A 204 0.17 3.23 10.40
N MET A 205 0.22 2.41 9.36
CA MET A 205 0.09 2.87 7.97
C MET A 205 -1.37 2.75 7.62
#